data_AF-A0A9D6N8A2-F1
#
_entry.id   AF-A0A9D6N8A2-F1
#
_cell.length_a   1.000
_cell.length_b   1.000
_cell.length_c   1.000
_cell.angle_alpha   90.00
_cell.angle_beta   90.00
_cell.angle_gamma   90.00
#
_symmetry.space_group_name_H-M   'P 1'
#
loop_
_entity.id
_entity.type
_entity.pdbx_description
1 polymer ?
#
loop_
_entity_poly.entity_id
_entity_poly.type
_entity_poly.pdbx_seq_one_letter_code
_entity_poly.pdbx_strand_id
1 'polypeptide(L)'
;MLTSKSFLAVDFGAATLKLAEFEVNDAGGLRLRKFGLVSLGQEGLQDATRPAVLQQKLQALLAEKQFSANRMNGCAPGFHTFSKFVRLPPVDTSKVTQIIQYEAQQNVPFPLEEVVWDYQIIGTTSTGELEVLLVAIKNDVVEGLFRVAENANLRLQLADVSPAALCNAFRYNYGDQEGCSMLLDIGAKTCNLLFFDKGQVYSRGINIGANSITTDFAREMKLPLEQAEELKIGEGFVGLGGAYAEPENPNQAAISKISRQFMTRLHIQVNQTIQFYRSQQGGSQPVRLFLSGGASIMPYTKEFFAEKFNIPVDYFNPLRSVELDPGLDLDELVKVAHSMGEIVGLGLRNLAHCPVELNLMPESSLSRQRFAQRKPYFIASAFGLALIVFAIGFFYNNVARQKSDTLSELQAKLTPLKNSQAQLQRAQDTVKKTRALADGQLEWLQRRPAWSQILAELRSAFRETETRAPEILQSPNVEAGLWIDAFSPMLAETIPMEGVVAMAASDADTPARAARAPSRRPGAAAATTPADTASGPRVDSVLLSCRGVNLNQIVKPSADFELASALAQRLAANSAFFSTNTSLSGRLEVDDKASTNAGFFFTFELTLKLAKPLDL
;
A
#
# COMPACT_ATOMS: atom_id res chain seq x y z
N MET A 1 -27.91 -14.53 22.11
CA MET A 1 -27.76 -15.88 21.52
C MET A 1 -26.51 -16.49 22.09
N LEU A 2 -26.65 -17.39 23.07
CA LEU A 2 -25.53 -18.13 23.66
C LEU A 2 -24.97 -19.04 22.56
N THR A 3 -23.82 -18.69 22.00
CA THR A 3 -23.08 -19.53 21.06
C THR A 3 -22.82 -20.87 21.75
N SER A 4 -23.50 -21.93 21.29
CA SER A 4 -23.30 -23.27 21.83
C SER A 4 -21.81 -23.61 21.74
N LYS A 5 -21.22 -24.06 22.84
CA LYS A 5 -19.83 -24.55 22.90
C LYS A 5 -19.69 -25.92 22.23
N SER A 6 -20.68 -26.36 21.44
CA SER A 6 -20.62 -27.64 20.73
C SER A 6 -19.67 -27.57 19.54
N PHE A 7 -19.26 -28.75 19.09
CA PHE A 7 -18.40 -28.97 17.93
C PHE A 7 -18.72 -30.33 17.31
N LEU A 8 -18.40 -30.49 16.03
CA LEU A 8 -18.60 -31.74 15.29
C LEU A 8 -17.32 -32.57 15.28
N ALA A 9 -17.47 -33.88 15.43
CA ALA A 9 -16.47 -34.86 15.06
C ALA A 9 -16.97 -35.60 13.82
N VAL A 10 -16.14 -35.63 12.78
CA VAL A 10 -16.49 -36.21 11.47
C VAL A 10 -15.43 -37.25 11.10
N ASP A 11 -15.84 -38.49 10.98
CA ASP A 11 -14.99 -39.58 10.48
C ASP A 11 -15.24 -39.78 8.98
N PHE A 12 -14.23 -39.47 8.17
CA PHE A 12 -14.24 -39.66 6.72
C PHE A 12 -13.84 -41.10 6.37
N GLY A 13 -14.58 -42.08 6.90
CA GLY A 13 -14.37 -43.50 6.67
C GLY A 13 -14.49 -43.91 5.20
N ALA A 14 -13.94 -45.07 4.85
CA ALA A 14 -13.88 -45.51 3.45
C ALA A 14 -15.26 -45.73 2.82
N ALA A 15 -16.14 -46.48 3.48
CA ALA A 15 -17.50 -46.76 2.99
C ALA A 15 -18.58 -45.98 3.73
N THR A 16 -18.27 -45.40 4.90
CA THR A 16 -19.23 -44.71 5.75
C THR A 16 -18.69 -43.35 6.15
N LEU A 17 -19.56 -42.35 6.12
CA LEU A 17 -19.33 -41.04 6.70
C LEU A 17 -20.09 -40.99 8.02
N LYS A 18 -19.39 -40.69 9.11
CA LYS A 18 -19.97 -40.68 10.44
C LYS A 18 -19.78 -39.28 11.07
N LEU A 19 -20.84 -38.76 11.68
CA LEU A 19 -20.86 -37.46 12.35
C LEU A 19 -21.35 -37.63 13.78
N ALA A 20 -20.76 -36.88 14.69
CA ALA A 20 -21.35 -36.63 15.99
C ALA A 20 -21.14 -35.20 16.45
N GLU A 21 -22.13 -34.65 17.14
CA GLU A 21 -22.04 -33.37 17.82
C GLU A 21 -21.78 -33.60 19.30
N PHE A 22 -20.67 -33.06 19.77
CA PHE A 22 -20.24 -33.13 21.15
C PHE A 22 -20.27 -31.77 21.82
N GLU A 23 -20.39 -31.80 23.14
CA GLU A 23 -20.18 -30.69 24.03
C GLU A 23 -19.30 -31.14 25.20
N VAL A 24 -18.49 -30.22 25.74
CA VAL A 24 -17.75 -30.45 26.98
C VAL A 24 -18.68 -30.10 28.14
N ASN A 25 -18.95 -31.07 29.02
CA ASN A 25 -19.79 -30.84 30.20
C ASN A 25 -19.03 -30.07 31.29
N ASP A 26 -19.75 -29.60 32.31
CA ASP A 26 -19.17 -28.78 33.39
C ASP A 26 -18.10 -29.53 34.20
N ALA A 27 -18.13 -30.86 34.19
CA ALA A 27 -17.14 -31.74 34.83
C ALA A 27 -15.90 -32.01 33.96
N GLY A 28 -15.84 -31.44 32.75
CA GLY A 28 -14.72 -31.65 31.82
C GLY A 28 -14.77 -32.97 31.05
N GLY A 29 -15.89 -33.70 31.10
CA GLY A 29 -16.18 -34.88 30.29
C GLY A 29 -16.87 -34.55 28.97
N LEU A 30 -17.00 -35.56 28.11
CA LEU A 30 -17.64 -35.43 26.81
C LEU A 30 -19.13 -35.78 26.90
N ARG A 31 -20.01 -34.96 26.32
CA ARG A 31 -21.43 -35.24 26.15
C ARG A 31 -21.78 -35.37 24.67
N LEU A 32 -22.34 -36.51 24.27
CA LEU A 32 -22.88 -36.74 22.93
C LEU A 32 -24.29 -36.14 22.83
N ARG A 33 -24.48 -35.17 21.93
CA ARG A 33 -25.78 -34.53 21.69
C ARG A 33 -26.55 -35.14 20.52
N LYS A 34 -25.84 -35.39 19.42
CA LYS A 34 -26.43 -35.94 18.18
C LYS A 34 -25.40 -36.79 17.47
N PHE A 35 -25.86 -37.78 16.72
CA PHE A 35 -25.01 -38.53 15.81
C PHE A 35 -25.76 -38.82 14.50
N GLY A 36 -24.99 -39.18 13.48
CA GLY A 36 -25.51 -39.60 12.19
C GLY A 36 -24.48 -40.42 11.43
N LEU A 37 -24.94 -41.46 10.77
CA LEU A 37 -24.11 -42.27 9.87
C LEU A 37 -24.78 -42.35 8.51
N VAL A 38 -23.97 -42.29 7.46
CA VAL A 38 -24.44 -42.46 6.09
C VAL A 38 -23.45 -43.30 5.29
N SER A 39 -23.97 -44.23 4.49
CA SER A 39 -23.17 -44.99 3.54
C SER A 39 -22.79 -44.12 2.34
N LEU A 40 -21.51 -44.19 1.96
CA LEU A 40 -20.97 -43.54 0.76
C LEU A 40 -21.12 -44.43 -0.49
N GLY A 41 -21.59 -45.67 -0.33
CA GLY A 41 -21.75 -46.64 -1.41
C GLY A 41 -20.42 -47.00 -2.09
N GLN A 42 -20.53 -47.65 -3.24
CA GLN A 42 -19.37 -48.06 -4.03
C GLN A 42 -18.64 -46.88 -4.67
N GLU A 43 -19.36 -45.79 -4.97
CA GLU A 43 -18.76 -44.55 -5.46
C GLU A 43 -17.82 -43.92 -4.43
N GLY A 44 -18.18 -43.97 -3.14
CA GLY A 44 -17.31 -43.50 -2.05
C GLY A 44 -15.97 -44.22 -1.94
N LEU A 45 -15.88 -45.44 -2.45
CA LEU A 45 -14.64 -46.24 -2.45
C LEU A 45 -13.70 -45.90 -3.60
N GLN A 46 -14.15 -45.14 -4.60
CA GLN A 46 -13.35 -44.74 -5.76
C GLN A 46 -12.78 -43.34 -5.55
N ASP A 47 -11.46 -43.19 -5.65
CA ASP A 47 -10.77 -41.94 -5.31
C ASP A 47 -11.22 -40.76 -6.18
N ALA A 48 -11.63 -41.01 -7.44
CA ALA A 48 -12.07 -39.97 -8.37
C ALA A 48 -13.45 -39.36 -8.04
N THR A 49 -14.42 -40.19 -7.62
CA THR A 49 -15.80 -39.75 -7.34
C THR A 49 -16.02 -39.41 -5.88
N ARG A 50 -15.19 -39.95 -4.97
CA ARG A 50 -15.30 -39.78 -3.53
C ARG A 50 -15.48 -38.33 -3.05
N PRO A 51 -14.73 -37.31 -3.53
CA PRO A 51 -14.92 -35.93 -3.03
C PRO A 51 -16.33 -35.39 -3.26
N ALA A 52 -16.92 -35.66 -4.44
CA ALA A 52 -18.27 -35.22 -4.78
C ALA A 52 -19.33 -35.94 -3.93
N VAL A 53 -19.19 -37.26 -3.77
CA VAL A 53 -20.09 -38.07 -2.94
C VAL A 53 -20.01 -37.66 -1.47
N LEU A 54 -18.79 -37.43 -0.95
CA LEU A 54 -18.57 -36.95 0.41
C LEU A 54 -19.28 -35.61 0.63
N GLN A 55 -19.13 -34.65 -0.28
CA GLN A 55 -19.78 -33.35 -0.16
C GLN A 55 -21.31 -33.49 -0.17
N GLN A 56 -21.87 -34.26 -1.10
CA GLN A 56 -23.32 -34.46 -1.20
C GLN A 56 -23.89 -35.13 0.05
N LYS A 57 -23.28 -36.23 0.51
CA LYS A 57 -23.75 -37.00 1.68
C LYS A 57 -23.55 -36.23 2.98
N LEU A 58 -22.48 -35.46 3.11
CA LEU A 58 -22.25 -34.58 4.26
C LEU A 58 -23.33 -33.51 4.35
N GLN A 59 -23.61 -32.80 3.25
CA GLN A 59 -24.65 -31.77 3.23
C GLN A 59 -26.05 -32.35 3.52
N ALA A 60 -26.36 -33.51 2.95
CA ALA A 60 -27.63 -34.20 3.21
C ALA A 60 -27.79 -34.56 4.70
N LEU A 61 -26.75 -35.16 5.31
CA LEU A 61 -26.77 -35.57 6.70
C LEU A 61 -26.83 -34.36 7.66
N LEU A 62 -26.16 -33.26 7.31
CA LEU A 62 -26.26 -32.00 8.06
C LEU A 62 -27.67 -31.43 8.07
N ALA A 63 -28.35 -31.47 6.91
CA ALA A 63 -29.73 -31.02 6.76
C ALA A 63 -30.74 -31.92 7.49
N GLU A 64 -30.54 -33.25 7.42
CA GLU A 64 -31.43 -34.25 8.01
C GLU A 64 -31.40 -34.20 9.55
N LYS A 65 -30.22 -34.30 10.17
CA LYS A 65 -30.07 -34.38 11.63
C LYS A 65 -30.03 -32.99 12.31
N GLN A 66 -29.98 -31.91 11.52
CA GLN A 66 -29.98 -30.51 11.96
C GLN A 66 -28.93 -30.24 13.04
N PHE A 67 -27.66 -30.51 12.72
CA PHE A 67 -26.53 -30.22 13.61
C PHE A 67 -26.38 -28.71 13.84
N SER A 68 -26.07 -28.30 15.06
CA SER A 68 -25.99 -26.86 15.41
C SER A 68 -24.58 -26.27 15.30
N ALA A 69 -23.57 -27.12 15.45
CA ALA A 69 -22.17 -26.73 15.40
C ALA A 69 -21.67 -26.51 13.97
N ASN A 70 -20.87 -25.45 13.77
CA ASN A 70 -20.17 -25.17 12.51
C ASN A 70 -18.66 -25.44 12.58
N ARG A 71 -18.12 -25.72 13.77
CA ARG A 71 -16.72 -26.11 13.97
C ARG A 71 -16.62 -27.62 13.95
N MET A 72 -15.62 -28.16 13.26
CA MET A 72 -15.44 -29.61 13.16
C MET A 72 -14.00 -30.07 13.32
N ASN A 73 -13.82 -31.26 13.90
CA ASN A 73 -12.61 -32.06 13.84
C ASN A 73 -12.85 -33.20 12.86
N GLY A 74 -11.90 -33.46 11.96
CA GLY A 74 -12.00 -34.50 10.95
C GLY A 74 -11.00 -35.62 11.19
N CYS A 75 -11.42 -36.87 11.03
CA CYS A 75 -10.51 -38.02 10.95
C CYS A 75 -10.32 -38.39 9.48
N ALA A 76 -9.06 -38.39 9.04
CA ALA A 76 -8.72 -38.78 7.68
C ALA A 76 -8.93 -40.29 7.45
N PRO A 77 -9.23 -40.70 6.21
CA PRO A 77 -9.39 -42.11 5.90
C PRO A 77 -8.09 -42.90 6.13
N GLY A 78 -8.17 -44.01 6.86
CA GLY A 78 -7.00 -44.82 7.22
C GLY A 78 -6.19 -45.32 6.02
N PHE A 79 -6.84 -45.61 4.89
CA PHE A 79 -6.18 -46.08 3.66
C PHE A 79 -5.39 -45.00 2.89
N HIS A 80 -5.56 -43.73 3.21
CA HIS A 80 -4.72 -42.63 2.71
C HIS A 80 -3.66 -42.19 3.70
N THR A 81 -3.66 -42.77 4.89
CA THR A 81 -2.77 -42.40 5.99
C THR A 81 -1.65 -43.44 6.12
N PHE A 82 -0.41 -42.97 6.17
CA PHE A 82 0.72 -43.76 6.60
C PHE A 82 0.94 -43.56 8.10
N SER A 83 1.09 -44.64 8.86
CA SER A 83 1.47 -44.57 10.28
C SER A 83 2.53 -45.61 10.60
N LYS A 84 3.58 -45.20 11.31
CA LYS A 84 4.67 -46.09 11.72
C LYS A 84 5.24 -45.67 13.08
N PHE A 85 5.49 -46.67 13.92
CA PHE A 85 6.23 -46.48 15.16
C PHE A 85 7.73 -46.57 14.90
N VAL A 86 8.45 -45.57 15.40
CA VAL A 86 9.91 -45.49 15.33
C VAL A 86 10.46 -45.35 16.75
N ARG A 87 11.54 -46.07 17.03
CA ARG A 87 12.29 -45.96 18.28
C ARG A 87 13.47 -45.04 18.08
N LEU A 88 13.58 -44.04 18.94
CA LEU A 88 14.72 -43.14 18.94
C LEU A 88 15.64 -43.48 20.10
N PRO A 89 16.96 -43.44 19.89
CA PRO A 89 17.90 -43.58 20.99
C PRO A 89 17.69 -42.46 22.02
N PRO A 90 18.10 -42.67 23.28
CA PRO A 90 18.08 -41.62 24.29
C PRO A 90 18.94 -40.45 23.83
N VAL A 91 18.32 -39.30 23.58
CA VAL A 91 18.98 -38.08 23.11
C VAL A 91 18.45 -36.86 23.85
N ASP A 92 19.24 -35.79 23.86
CA ASP A 92 18.81 -34.50 24.39
C ASP A 92 17.55 -34.01 23.67
N THR A 93 16.63 -33.43 24.44
CA THR A 93 15.34 -32.90 23.95
C THR A 93 15.48 -31.90 22.80
N SER A 94 16.59 -31.16 22.73
CA SER A 94 16.88 -30.21 21.64
C SER A 94 17.15 -30.88 20.29
N LYS A 95 17.61 -32.13 20.28
CA LYS A 95 17.94 -32.89 19.07
C LYS A 95 16.83 -33.83 18.62
N VAL A 96 15.88 -34.16 19.51
CA VAL A 96 14.77 -35.09 19.23
C VAL A 96 14.06 -34.74 17.92
N THR A 97 13.67 -33.48 17.71
CA THR A 97 12.95 -33.05 16.50
C THR A 97 13.75 -33.28 15.21
N GLN A 98 15.07 -33.05 15.23
CA GLN A 98 15.93 -33.25 14.05
C GLN A 98 16.06 -34.73 13.69
N ILE A 99 16.19 -35.59 14.70
CA ILE A 99 16.25 -37.04 14.49
C ILE A 99 14.91 -37.56 14.01
N ILE A 100 13.80 -37.08 14.58
CA ILE A 100 12.45 -37.41 14.12
C ILE A 100 12.26 -37.02 12.66
N GLN A 101 12.73 -35.85 12.25
CA GLN A 101 12.66 -35.41 10.85
C GLN A 101 13.47 -36.33 9.93
N TYR A 102 14.67 -36.74 10.35
CA TYR A 102 15.49 -37.70 9.61
C TYR A 102 14.80 -39.07 9.50
N GLU A 103 14.26 -39.58 10.60
CA GLU A 103 13.49 -40.82 10.62
C GLU A 103 12.24 -40.73 9.75
N ALA A 104 11.51 -39.62 9.78
CA ALA A 104 10.36 -39.38 8.91
C ALA A 104 10.77 -39.46 7.43
N GLN A 105 11.90 -38.84 7.05
CA GLN A 105 12.39 -38.88 5.67
C GLN A 105 12.77 -40.29 5.20
N GLN A 106 13.27 -41.15 6.09
CA GLN A 106 13.64 -42.54 5.77
C GLN A 106 12.43 -43.48 5.75
N ASN A 107 11.42 -43.21 6.57
CA ASN A 107 10.31 -44.13 6.81
C ASN A 107 9.05 -43.79 6.03
N VAL A 108 8.80 -42.51 5.74
CA VAL A 108 7.63 -42.07 4.96
C VAL A 108 7.88 -42.42 3.49
N PRO A 109 6.97 -43.14 2.83
CA PRO A 109 7.17 -43.64 1.46
C PRO A 109 7.01 -42.56 0.37
N PHE A 110 6.90 -41.29 0.76
CA PHE A 110 6.67 -40.14 -0.13
C PHE A 110 7.61 -39.00 0.24
N PRO A 111 7.94 -38.09 -0.70
CA PRO A 111 8.67 -36.87 -0.38
C PRO A 111 7.93 -36.06 0.70
N LEU A 112 8.66 -35.54 1.69
CA LEU A 112 8.07 -34.79 2.80
C LEU A 112 7.40 -33.49 2.32
N GLU A 113 7.74 -33.00 1.13
CA GLU A 113 7.14 -31.83 0.49
C GLU A 113 5.73 -32.11 -0.07
N GLU A 114 5.41 -33.37 -0.36
CA GLU A 114 4.12 -33.79 -0.95
C GLU A 114 3.10 -34.25 0.11
N VAL A 115 3.53 -34.33 1.38
CA VAL A 115 2.71 -34.84 2.49
C VAL A 115 2.65 -33.84 3.64
N VAL A 116 1.53 -33.85 4.36
CA VAL A 116 1.49 -33.36 5.73
C VAL A 116 1.87 -34.52 6.63
N TRP A 117 2.81 -34.29 7.54
CA TRP A 117 3.18 -35.28 8.53
C TRP A 117 3.31 -34.63 9.89
N ASP A 118 3.07 -35.43 10.92
CA ASP A 118 3.17 -35.03 12.32
C ASP A 118 3.62 -36.24 13.15
N TYR A 119 3.99 -36.01 14.39
CA TYR A 119 4.47 -37.06 15.28
C TYR A 119 3.99 -36.88 16.71
N GLN A 120 3.83 -38.01 17.41
CA GLN A 120 3.56 -38.02 18.84
C GLN A 120 4.55 -38.94 19.54
N ILE A 121 5.18 -38.44 20.60
CA ILE A 121 5.90 -39.28 21.55
C ILE A 121 4.86 -39.96 22.44
N ILE A 122 4.76 -41.29 22.35
CA ILE A 122 3.74 -42.08 23.04
C ILE A 122 4.25 -42.61 24.37
N GLY A 123 5.56 -42.82 24.48
CA GLY A 123 6.19 -43.27 25.72
C GLY A 123 7.70 -43.35 25.63
N THR A 124 8.30 -43.77 26.74
CA THR A 124 9.72 -44.09 26.85
C THR A 124 9.85 -45.53 27.28
N THR A 125 10.72 -46.29 26.62
CA THR A 125 11.00 -47.69 26.99
C THR A 125 11.77 -47.74 28.31
N SER A 126 11.86 -48.92 28.92
CA SER A 126 12.69 -49.15 30.11
C SER A 126 14.19 -48.90 29.86
N THR A 127 14.63 -48.92 28.59
CA THR A 127 16.02 -48.64 28.18
C THR A 127 16.27 -47.15 27.90
N GLY A 128 15.25 -46.30 28.03
CA GLY A 128 15.35 -44.84 27.79
C GLY A 128 15.12 -44.43 26.33
N GLU A 129 14.76 -45.36 25.45
CA GLU A 129 14.43 -45.05 24.05
C GLU A 129 13.06 -44.38 23.98
N LEU A 130 12.91 -43.39 23.11
CA LEU A 130 11.63 -42.73 22.88
C LEU A 130 10.85 -43.49 21.82
N GLU A 131 9.60 -43.82 22.11
CA GLU A 131 8.68 -44.40 21.14
C GLU A 131 7.84 -43.29 20.50
N VAL A 132 8.01 -43.12 19.19
CA VAL A 132 7.38 -42.06 18.41
C VAL A 132 6.47 -42.66 17.36
N LEU A 133 5.21 -42.23 17.35
CA LEU A 133 4.28 -42.48 16.26
C LEU A 133 4.45 -41.40 15.20
N LEU A 134 4.97 -41.78 14.04
CA LEU A 134 4.99 -40.95 12.84
C LEU A 134 3.71 -41.18 12.05
N VAL A 135 3.10 -40.09 11.60
CA VAL A 135 1.91 -40.12 10.76
C VAL A 135 2.10 -39.19 9.57
N ALA A 136 1.76 -39.66 8.37
CA ALA A 136 1.83 -38.87 7.16
C ALA A 136 0.62 -39.10 6.26
N ILE A 137 0.18 -38.05 5.58
CA ILE A 137 -0.93 -38.07 4.62
C ILE A 137 -0.60 -37.12 3.47
N LYS A 138 -1.00 -37.47 2.25
CA LYS A 138 -0.77 -36.60 1.10
C LYS A 138 -1.53 -35.28 1.23
N ASN A 139 -0.88 -34.18 0.80
CA ASN A 139 -1.44 -32.83 0.87
C ASN A 139 -2.80 -32.73 0.16
N ASP A 140 -2.93 -33.36 -1.01
CA ASP A 140 -4.14 -33.36 -1.83
C ASP A 140 -5.37 -33.93 -1.10
N VAL A 141 -5.19 -35.00 -0.33
CA VAL A 141 -6.25 -35.65 0.43
C VAL A 141 -6.77 -34.71 1.53
N VAL A 142 -5.87 -34.10 2.32
CA VAL A 142 -6.30 -33.21 3.41
C VAL A 142 -6.91 -31.92 2.86
N GLU A 143 -6.34 -31.35 1.79
CA GLU A 143 -6.94 -30.20 1.13
C GLU A 143 -8.33 -30.53 0.55
N GLY A 144 -8.52 -31.75 0.04
CA GLY A 144 -9.83 -32.26 -0.38
C GLY A 144 -10.84 -32.27 0.76
N LEU A 145 -10.46 -32.80 1.93
CA LEU A 145 -11.32 -32.79 3.13
C LEU A 145 -11.65 -31.38 3.60
N PHE A 146 -10.67 -30.46 3.57
CA PHE A 146 -10.88 -29.06 3.88
C PHE A 146 -11.90 -28.41 2.93
N ARG A 147 -11.79 -28.65 1.62
CA ARG A 147 -12.74 -28.13 0.61
C ARG A 147 -14.14 -28.69 0.82
N VAL A 148 -14.28 -29.98 1.11
CA VAL A 148 -15.57 -30.62 1.41
C VAL A 148 -16.21 -29.97 2.65
N ALA A 149 -15.44 -29.74 3.70
CA ALA A 149 -15.90 -29.05 4.91
C ALA A 149 -16.32 -27.59 4.62
N GLU A 150 -15.48 -26.83 3.91
CA GLU A 150 -15.74 -25.42 3.55
C GLU A 150 -17.02 -25.29 2.71
N ASN A 151 -17.22 -26.17 1.72
CA ASN A 151 -18.43 -26.22 0.89
C ASN A 151 -19.70 -26.62 1.67
N ALA A 152 -19.54 -27.30 2.81
CA ALA A 152 -20.63 -27.62 3.74
C ALA A 152 -20.85 -26.52 4.81
N ASN A 153 -20.19 -25.36 4.67
CA ASN A 153 -20.17 -24.29 5.68
C ASN A 153 -19.63 -24.73 7.06
N LEU A 154 -18.81 -25.77 7.08
CA LEU A 154 -18.11 -26.24 8.26
C LEU A 154 -16.68 -25.70 8.28
N ARG A 155 -16.18 -25.47 9.49
CA ARG A 155 -14.82 -25.00 9.75
C ARG A 155 -14.01 -26.13 10.36
N LEU A 156 -13.21 -26.80 9.53
CA LEU A 156 -12.23 -27.79 9.97
C LEU A 156 -11.18 -27.12 10.87
N GLN A 157 -11.10 -27.56 12.13
CA GLN A 157 -10.15 -27.07 13.14
C GLN A 157 -8.92 -27.97 13.22
N LEU A 158 -9.13 -29.28 13.13
CA LEU A 158 -8.13 -30.32 13.28
C LEU A 158 -8.38 -31.43 12.25
N ALA A 159 -7.32 -31.96 11.66
CA ALA A 159 -7.32 -33.23 10.95
C ALA A 159 -6.48 -34.24 11.75
N ASP A 160 -7.10 -35.33 12.17
CA ASP A 160 -6.45 -36.43 12.90
C ASP A 160 -6.56 -37.73 12.08
N VAL A 161 -6.05 -38.84 12.61
CA VAL A 161 -6.05 -40.14 11.96
C VAL A 161 -6.68 -41.22 12.81
N SER A 162 -7.29 -42.20 12.15
CA SER A 162 -8.03 -43.29 12.80
C SER A 162 -7.25 -43.98 13.93
N PRO A 163 -5.98 -44.42 13.78
CA PRO A 163 -5.26 -45.07 14.88
C PRO A 163 -5.03 -44.16 16.10
N ALA A 164 -4.82 -42.86 15.91
CA ALA A 164 -4.66 -41.91 17.02
C ALA A 164 -6.00 -41.64 17.72
N ALA A 165 -7.07 -41.44 16.94
CA ALA A 165 -8.42 -41.28 17.47
C ALA A 165 -8.88 -42.53 18.26
N LEU A 166 -8.67 -43.73 17.71
CA LEU A 166 -8.96 -45.00 18.39
C LEU A 166 -8.14 -45.17 19.67
N CYS A 167 -6.86 -44.78 19.66
CA CYS A 167 -6.03 -44.77 20.86
C CYS A 167 -6.62 -43.89 21.96
N ASN A 168 -7.02 -42.66 21.62
CA ASN A 168 -7.65 -41.73 22.54
C ASN A 168 -8.95 -42.27 23.11
N ALA A 169 -9.84 -42.78 22.26
CA ALA A 169 -11.11 -43.38 22.69
C ALA A 169 -10.90 -44.59 23.60
N PHE A 170 -9.93 -45.45 23.28
CA PHE A 170 -9.65 -46.63 24.10
C PHE A 170 -9.11 -46.24 25.47
N ARG A 171 -8.08 -45.38 25.54
CA ARG A 171 -7.49 -44.95 26.81
C ARG A 171 -8.47 -44.22 27.71
N TYR A 172 -9.43 -43.50 27.14
CA TYR A 172 -10.48 -42.81 27.89
C TYR A 172 -11.51 -43.75 28.52
N ASN A 173 -11.85 -44.85 27.85
CA ASN A 173 -12.90 -45.79 28.29
C ASN A 173 -12.37 -47.04 29.02
N TYR A 174 -11.10 -47.38 28.80
CA TYR A 174 -10.46 -48.63 29.23
C TYR A 174 -9.02 -48.42 29.73
N GLY A 175 -8.67 -47.21 30.16
CA GLY A 175 -7.33 -46.90 30.68
C GLY A 175 -6.97 -47.61 31.99
N ASP A 176 -7.95 -48.21 32.65
CA ASP A 176 -7.84 -48.96 33.91
C ASP A 176 -7.57 -50.47 33.72
N GLN A 177 -7.56 -50.96 32.49
CA GLN A 177 -7.44 -52.39 32.21
C GLN A 177 -6.04 -52.93 32.47
N GLU A 178 -5.93 -53.98 33.27
CA GLU A 178 -4.66 -54.66 33.54
C GLU A 178 -4.29 -55.64 32.41
N GLY A 179 -3.00 -55.73 32.09
CA GLY A 179 -2.46 -56.61 31.05
C GLY A 179 -2.62 -56.06 29.62
N CYS A 180 -2.01 -56.72 28.65
CA CYS A 180 -2.01 -56.28 27.26
C CYS A 180 -3.38 -56.46 26.61
N SER A 181 -4.01 -55.36 26.18
CA SER A 181 -5.28 -55.36 25.47
C SER A 181 -5.08 -55.10 23.98
N MET A 182 -5.78 -55.83 23.14
CA MET A 182 -5.77 -55.66 21.69
C MET A 182 -7.08 -55.01 21.23
N LEU A 183 -7.02 -54.03 20.34
CA LEU A 183 -8.18 -53.43 19.68
C LEU A 183 -8.05 -53.64 18.18
N LEU A 184 -9.02 -54.34 17.58
CA LEU A 184 -9.07 -54.59 16.14
C LEU A 184 -10.27 -53.86 15.55
N ASP A 185 -9.99 -52.77 14.86
CA ASP A 185 -10.95 -52.03 14.06
C ASP A 185 -11.01 -52.60 12.63
N ILE A 186 -12.16 -53.15 12.24
CA ILE A 186 -12.37 -53.79 10.93
C ILE A 186 -13.15 -52.83 10.02
N GLY A 187 -12.42 -52.07 9.22
CA GLY A 187 -12.96 -51.13 8.25
C GLY A 187 -13.23 -51.74 6.86
N ALA A 188 -13.75 -50.92 5.96
CA ALA A 188 -14.11 -51.37 4.60
C ALA A 188 -12.89 -51.58 3.68
N LYS A 189 -11.87 -50.71 3.74
CA LYS A 189 -10.62 -50.85 2.94
C LYS A 189 -9.43 -51.36 3.77
N THR A 190 -9.34 -50.97 5.03
CA THR A 190 -8.22 -51.26 5.93
C THR A 190 -8.73 -51.64 7.31
N CYS A 191 -7.93 -52.39 8.06
CA CYS A 191 -8.14 -52.63 9.48
C CYS A 191 -7.04 -51.94 10.30
N ASN A 192 -7.37 -51.45 11.49
CA ASN A 192 -6.38 -50.94 12.43
C ASN A 192 -6.25 -51.92 13.60
N LEU A 193 -5.02 -52.32 13.92
CA LEU A 193 -4.72 -53.18 15.06
C LEU A 193 -3.88 -52.41 16.07
N LEU A 194 -4.42 -52.18 17.25
CA LEU A 194 -3.77 -51.49 18.35
C LEU A 194 -3.52 -52.44 19.52
N PHE A 195 -2.41 -52.24 20.21
CA PHE A 195 -2.02 -52.92 21.44
C PHE A 195 -1.80 -51.88 22.53
N PHE A 196 -2.35 -52.14 23.71
CA PHE A 196 -2.22 -51.30 24.89
C PHE A 196 -1.59 -52.12 26.02
N ASP A 197 -0.36 -51.79 26.43
CA ASP A 197 0.39 -52.54 27.45
C ASP A 197 1.17 -51.59 28.35
N LYS A 198 0.86 -51.56 29.66
CA LYS A 198 1.59 -50.79 30.69
C LYS A 198 1.87 -49.32 30.31
N GLY A 199 0.92 -48.67 29.65
CA GLY A 199 1.03 -47.28 29.19
C GLY A 199 1.71 -47.10 27.83
N GLN A 200 2.31 -48.14 27.27
CA GLN A 200 2.77 -48.18 25.87
C GLN A 200 1.61 -48.50 24.94
N VAL A 201 1.66 -47.91 23.75
CA VAL A 201 0.71 -48.19 22.68
C VAL A 201 1.49 -48.53 21.43
N TYR A 202 1.10 -49.61 20.76
CA TYR A 202 1.61 -49.96 19.43
C TYR A 202 0.43 -50.08 18.47
N SER A 203 0.57 -49.56 17.26
CA SER A 203 -0.46 -49.68 16.22
C SER A 203 0.15 -50.13 14.90
N ARG A 204 -0.60 -50.95 14.18
CA ARG A 204 -0.29 -51.37 12.81
C ARG A 204 -1.57 -51.34 11.97
N GLY A 205 -1.50 -50.62 10.84
CA GLY A 205 -2.49 -50.74 9.78
C GLY A 205 -2.32 -52.04 8.99
N ILE A 206 -3.42 -52.74 8.77
CA ILE A 206 -3.49 -53.94 7.93
C ILE A 206 -4.28 -53.57 6.67
N ASN A 207 -3.66 -53.75 5.49
CA ASN A 207 -4.25 -53.47 4.18
C ASN A 207 -5.21 -54.58 3.72
N ILE A 208 -6.12 -54.97 4.62
CA ILE A 208 -7.20 -55.92 4.39
C ILE A 208 -8.47 -55.21 4.86
N GLY A 209 -9.52 -55.23 4.04
CA GLY A 209 -10.78 -54.56 4.36
C GLY A 209 -12.00 -55.38 3.95
N ALA A 210 -13.11 -55.18 4.66
CA ALA A 210 -14.34 -55.95 4.49
C ALA A 210 -15.01 -55.76 3.11
N ASN A 211 -14.63 -54.74 2.34
CA ASN A 211 -15.07 -54.59 0.95
C ASN A 211 -14.60 -55.76 0.07
N SER A 212 -13.51 -56.45 0.45
CA SER A 212 -13.08 -57.66 -0.27
C SER A 212 -14.14 -58.77 -0.23
N ILE A 213 -14.91 -58.89 0.86
CA ILE A 213 -16.05 -59.82 0.96
C ILE A 213 -17.08 -59.46 -0.12
N THR A 214 -17.45 -58.18 -0.21
CA THR A 214 -18.42 -57.68 -1.18
C THR A 214 -17.95 -57.92 -2.62
N THR A 215 -16.69 -57.61 -2.94
CA THR A 215 -16.15 -57.78 -4.29
C THR A 215 -16.00 -59.24 -4.69
N ASP A 216 -15.61 -60.10 -3.75
CA ASP A 216 -15.45 -61.54 -4.02
C ASP A 216 -16.83 -62.20 -4.17
N PHE A 217 -17.81 -61.81 -3.34
CA PHE A 217 -19.19 -62.30 -3.44
C PHE A 217 -19.89 -61.84 -4.72
N ALA A 218 -19.75 -60.57 -5.08
CA ALA A 218 -20.25 -60.04 -6.35
C ALA A 218 -19.69 -60.80 -7.56
N ARG A 219 -18.40 -61.16 -7.52
CA ARG A 219 -17.74 -61.93 -8.58
C ARG A 219 -18.25 -63.37 -8.64
N GLU A 220 -18.38 -64.04 -7.50
CA GLU A 220 -18.81 -65.43 -7.42
C GLU A 220 -20.28 -65.60 -7.85
N MET A 221 -21.16 -64.71 -7.38
CA MET A 221 -22.59 -64.74 -7.68
C MET A 221 -22.99 -63.94 -8.92
N LYS A 222 -22.04 -63.25 -9.56
CA LYS A 222 -22.26 -62.36 -10.72
C LYS A 222 -23.31 -61.28 -10.45
N LEU A 223 -23.27 -60.69 -9.26
CA LEU A 223 -24.18 -59.64 -8.82
C LEU A 223 -23.54 -58.25 -8.95
N PRO A 224 -24.33 -57.18 -9.14
CA PRO A 224 -23.87 -55.81 -8.94
C PRO A 224 -23.30 -55.62 -7.53
N LEU A 225 -22.26 -54.79 -7.38
CA LEU A 225 -21.59 -54.57 -6.10
C LEU A 225 -22.52 -54.00 -5.01
N GLU A 226 -23.52 -53.19 -5.40
CA GLU A 226 -24.51 -52.64 -4.47
C GLU A 226 -25.40 -53.74 -3.89
N GLN A 227 -25.94 -54.61 -4.75
CA GLN A 227 -26.74 -55.76 -4.34
C GLN A 227 -25.93 -56.76 -3.49
N ALA A 228 -24.65 -56.95 -3.83
CA ALA A 228 -23.75 -57.78 -3.04
C ALA A 228 -23.51 -57.20 -1.63
N GLU A 229 -23.42 -55.88 -1.48
CA GLU A 229 -23.27 -55.21 -0.19
C GLU A 229 -24.52 -55.37 0.67
N GLU A 230 -25.70 -55.18 0.08
CA GLU A 230 -26.99 -55.36 0.75
C GLU A 230 -27.13 -56.79 1.30
N LEU A 231 -26.84 -57.79 0.47
CA LEU A 231 -26.86 -59.20 0.89
C LEU A 231 -25.81 -59.52 1.96
N LYS A 232 -24.62 -58.92 1.87
CA LYS A 232 -23.58 -59.09 2.91
C LYS A 232 -24.06 -58.54 4.27
N ILE A 233 -24.69 -57.37 4.29
CA ILE A 233 -25.20 -56.74 5.52
C ILE A 233 -26.42 -57.50 6.06
N GLY A 234 -27.33 -57.95 5.19
CA GLY A 234 -28.58 -58.58 5.58
C GLY A 234 -28.47 -60.07 5.94
N GLU A 235 -27.67 -60.84 5.18
CA GLU A 235 -27.62 -62.31 5.28
C GLU A 235 -26.24 -62.85 5.65
N GLY A 236 -25.21 -62.01 5.65
CA GLY A 236 -23.83 -62.44 5.88
C GLY A 236 -23.55 -62.85 7.34
N PHE A 237 -22.76 -63.91 7.49
CA PHE A 237 -22.26 -64.36 8.79
C PHE A 237 -20.90 -65.07 8.62
N VAL A 238 -20.13 -65.20 9.70
CA VAL A 238 -18.85 -65.93 9.66
C VAL A 238 -19.08 -67.42 9.95
N GLY A 239 -18.76 -68.29 9.00
CA GLY A 239 -18.81 -69.74 9.26
C GLY A 239 -17.78 -70.16 10.32
N LEU A 240 -18.23 -70.79 11.42
CA LEU A 240 -17.34 -71.29 12.48
C LEU A 240 -16.61 -72.59 12.06
N GLY A 241 -17.19 -73.36 11.15
CA GLY A 241 -16.68 -74.67 10.71
C GLY A 241 -17.11 -75.81 11.64
N GLY A 242 -17.07 -77.05 11.14
CA GLY A 242 -17.62 -78.22 11.84
C GLY A 242 -19.00 -78.62 11.31
N ALA A 243 -19.76 -79.42 12.07
CA ALA A 243 -21.09 -79.96 11.73
C ALA A 243 -22.23 -78.92 11.81
N TYR A 244 -21.93 -77.65 11.56
CA TYR A 244 -22.98 -76.65 11.41
C TYR A 244 -23.66 -76.84 10.05
N ALA A 245 -24.99 -76.89 10.04
CA ALA A 245 -25.76 -77.03 8.82
C ALA A 245 -25.37 -75.90 7.85
N GLU A 246 -24.96 -76.27 6.64
CA GLU A 246 -24.83 -75.29 5.58
C GLU A 246 -26.21 -74.65 5.35
N PRO A 247 -26.27 -73.32 5.19
CA PRO A 247 -27.54 -72.66 4.89
C PRO A 247 -28.18 -73.26 3.64
N GLU A 248 -29.50 -73.45 3.67
CA GLU A 248 -30.25 -73.93 2.50
C GLU A 248 -30.18 -72.92 1.34
N ASN A 249 -30.00 -71.63 1.64
CA ASN A 249 -29.86 -70.59 0.64
C ASN A 249 -28.43 -70.56 0.07
N PRO A 250 -28.24 -70.81 -1.26
CA PRO A 250 -26.94 -70.80 -1.91
C PRO A 250 -26.18 -69.47 -1.75
N ASN A 251 -26.88 -68.34 -1.77
CA ASN A 251 -26.27 -67.02 -1.61
C ASN A 251 -25.68 -66.88 -0.21
N GLN A 252 -26.43 -67.32 0.80
CA GLN A 252 -26.02 -67.23 2.20
C GLN A 252 -24.82 -68.15 2.49
N ALA A 253 -24.81 -69.35 1.92
CA ALA A 253 -23.68 -70.27 2.01
C ALA A 253 -22.41 -69.69 1.36
N ALA A 254 -22.54 -69.07 0.18
CA ALA A 254 -21.42 -68.41 -0.51
C ALA A 254 -20.87 -67.22 0.30
N ILE A 255 -21.71 -66.31 0.80
CA ILE A 255 -21.27 -65.18 1.64
C ILE A 255 -20.57 -65.69 2.89
N SER A 256 -21.09 -66.73 3.54
CA SER A 256 -20.50 -67.29 4.75
C SER A 256 -19.10 -67.85 4.50
N LYS A 257 -18.92 -68.59 3.40
CA LYS A 257 -17.62 -69.14 2.99
C LYS A 257 -16.61 -68.03 2.70
N ILE A 258 -16.99 -67.01 1.93
CA ILE A 258 -16.13 -65.88 1.60
C ILE A 258 -15.78 -65.07 2.85
N SER A 259 -16.75 -64.83 3.73
CA SER A 259 -16.56 -64.13 5.00
C SER A 259 -15.59 -64.89 5.91
N ARG A 260 -15.71 -66.21 6.00
CA ARG A 260 -14.75 -67.05 6.75
C ARG A 260 -13.34 -67.00 6.16
N GLN A 261 -13.21 -67.01 4.84
CA GLN A 261 -11.91 -66.87 4.16
C GLN A 261 -11.28 -65.50 4.47
N PHE A 262 -12.08 -64.42 4.43
CA PHE A 262 -11.64 -63.09 4.84
C PHE A 262 -11.15 -63.07 6.30
N MET A 263 -11.95 -63.58 7.24
CA MET A 263 -11.58 -63.61 8.66
C MET A 263 -10.34 -64.46 8.91
N THR A 264 -10.15 -65.55 8.16
CA THR A 264 -8.94 -66.38 8.24
C THR A 264 -7.70 -65.61 7.76
N ARG A 265 -7.79 -64.88 6.64
CA ARG A 265 -6.69 -64.00 6.16
C ARG A 265 -6.36 -62.91 7.18
N LEU A 266 -7.39 -62.28 7.77
CA LEU A 266 -7.21 -61.24 8.79
C LEU A 266 -6.56 -61.82 10.05
N HIS A 267 -7.02 -62.96 10.55
CA HIS A 267 -6.42 -63.68 11.67
C HIS A 267 -4.93 -63.96 11.46
N ILE A 268 -4.53 -64.40 10.26
CA ILE A 268 -3.11 -64.63 9.93
C ILE A 268 -2.30 -63.34 10.07
N GLN A 269 -2.79 -62.21 9.53
CA GLN A 269 -2.11 -60.91 9.65
C GLN A 269 -2.05 -60.40 11.09
N VAL A 270 -3.11 -60.58 11.86
CA VAL A 270 -3.15 -60.21 13.28
C VAL A 270 -2.14 -61.05 14.06
N ASN A 271 -2.09 -62.37 13.87
CA ASN A 271 -1.10 -63.24 14.51
C ASN A 271 0.34 -62.87 14.15
N GLN A 272 0.62 -62.57 12.88
CA GLN A 272 1.94 -62.08 12.48
C GLN A 272 2.31 -60.78 13.21
N THR A 273 1.33 -59.89 13.41
CA THR A 273 1.52 -58.65 14.17
C THR A 273 1.75 -58.91 15.66
N ILE A 274 1.01 -59.84 16.27
CA ILE A 274 1.22 -60.24 17.67
C ILE A 274 2.65 -60.77 17.85
N GLN A 275 3.11 -61.64 16.96
CA GLN A 275 4.48 -62.18 17.02
C GLN A 275 5.53 -61.07 16.85
N PHE A 276 5.33 -60.15 15.91
CA PHE A 276 6.21 -58.99 15.72
C PHE A 276 6.26 -58.08 16.96
N TYR A 277 5.09 -57.75 17.52
CA TYR A 277 4.96 -56.91 18.71
C TYR A 277 5.68 -57.54 19.91
N ARG A 278 5.52 -58.85 20.13
CA ARG A 278 6.19 -59.56 21.22
C ARG A 278 7.69 -59.68 21.02
N SER A 279 8.13 -60.06 19.82
CA SER A 279 9.54 -60.37 19.55
C SER A 279 10.42 -59.14 19.33
N GLN A 280 9.91 -58.12 18.62
CA GLN A 280 10.71 -56.95 18.24
C GLN A 280 10.39 -55.71 19.08
N GLN A 281 9.13 -55.58 19.52
CA GLN A 281 8.70 -54.43 20.32
C GLN A 281 8.72 -54.72 21.83
N GLY A 282 9.03 -55.95 22.26
CA GLY A 282 9.10 -56.31 23.69
C GLY A 282 7.74 -56.27 24.40
N GLY A 283 6.65 -56.29 23.63
CA GLY A 283 5.29 -56.27 24.16
C GLY A 283 4.88 -57.57 24.84
N SER A 284 3.95 -57.48 25.79
CA SER A 284 3.39 -58.66 26.46
C SER A 284 2.40 -59.42 25.56
N GLN A 285 2.09 -60.67 25.91
CA GLN A 285 1.05 -61.44 25.24
C GLN A 285 -0.32 -60.78 25.47
N PRO A 286 -1.12 -60.49 24.41
CA PRO A 286 -2.48 -60.00 24.58
C PRO A 286 -3.34 -60.99 25.37
N VAL A 287 -4.08 -60.48 26.34
CA VAL A 287 -4.98 -61.27 27.19
C VAL A 287 -6.45 -61.09 26.80
N ARG A 288 -6.77 -60.12 25.94
CA ARG A 288 -8.12 -59.83 25.45
C ARG A 288 -8.11 -59.08 24.13
N LEU A 289 -9.20 -59.20 23.38
CA LEU A 289 -9.43 -58.49 22.12
C LEU A 289 -10.75 -57.71 22.17
N PHE A 290 -10.69 -56.44 21.80
CA PHE A 290 -11.85 -55.60 21.54
C PHE A 290 -12.06 -55.46 20.03
N LEU A 291 -13.26 -55.75 19.56
CA LEU A 291 -13.65 -55.59 18.17
C LEU A 291 -14.32 -54.23 17.95
N SER A 292 -13.88 -53.50 16.92
CA SER A 292 -14.37 -52.19 16.51
C SER A 292 -14.62 -52.17 15.01
N GLY A 293 -15.34 -51.14 14.54
CA GLY A 293 -15.56 -50.90 13.12
C GLY A 293 -16.75 -51.64 12.54
N GLY A 294 -17.29 -51.14 11.43
CA GLY A 294 -18.59 -51.57 10.91
C GLY A 294 -18.66 -53.04 10.47
N ALA A 295 -17.53 -53.68 10.16
CA ALA A 295 -17.52 -55.10 9.78
C ALA A 295 -17.35 -56.05 10.99
N SER A 296 -17.12 -55.53 12.19
CA SER A 296 -16.96 -56.36 13.40
C SER A 296 -18.27 -57.01 13.86
N ILE A 297 -19.42 -56.40 13.55
CA ILE A 297 -20.76 -56.88 13.95
C ILE A 297 -21.29 -58.01 13.08
N MET A 298 -20.56 -58.43 12.05
CA MET A 298 -20.97 -59.60 11.28
C MET A 298 -21.14 -60.78 12.26
N PRO A 299 -22.30 -61.49 12.23
CA PRO A 299 -22.57 -62.57 13.17
C PRO A 299 -21.45 -63.61 13.20
N TYR A 300 -21.16 -64.12 14.40
CA TYR A 300 -20.09 -65.09 14.70
C TYR A 300 -18.65 -64.59 14.58
N THR A 301 -18.42 -63.29 14.32
CA THR A 301 -17.05 -62.73 14.29
C THR A 301 -16.35 -62.81 15.65
N LYS A 302 -17.08 -62.54 16.74
CA LYS A 302 -16.56 -62.64 18.12
C LYS A 302 -16.12 -64.06 18.43
N GLU A 303 -16.97 -65.04 18.14
CA GLU A 303 -16.77 -66.46 18.36
C GLU A 303 -15.60 -66.99 17.54
N PHE A 304 -15.51 -66.59 16.26
CA PHE A 304 -14.39 -66.95 15.39
C PHE A 304 -13.04 -66.52 15.99
N PHE A 305 -12.91 -65.27 16.42
CA PHE A 305 -11.65 -64.78 16.99
C PHE A 305 -11.38 -65.35 18.40
N ALA A 306 -12.42 -65.59 19.20
CA ALA A 306 -12.28 -66.21 20.51
C ALA A 306 -11.72 -67.63 20.40
N GLU A 307 -12.24 -68.44 19.46
CA GLU A 307 -11.72 -69.79 19.18
C GLU A 307 -10.28 -69.73 18.65
N LYS A 308 -9.99 -68.82 17.71
CA LYS A 308 -8.69 -68.78 17.02
C LYS A 308 -7.54 -68.26 17.87
N PHE A 309 -7.80 -67.23 18.69
CA PHE A 309 -6.76 -66.66 19.57
C PHE A 309 -6.76 -67.27 20.97
N ASN A 310 -7.81 -68.00 21.36
CA ASN A 310 -7.98 -68.55 22.70
C ASN A 310 -7.86 -67.47 23.80
N ILE A 311 -8.46 -66.30 23.54
CA ILE A 311 -8.57 -65.18 24.47
C ILE A 311 -10.01 -64.64 24.47
N PRO A 312 -10.48 -64.01 25.56
CA PRO A 312 -11.74 -63.29 25.57
C PRO A 312 -11.81 -62.22 24.48
N VAL A 313 -12.93 -62.18 23.77
CA VAL A 313 -13.23 -61.21 22.72
C VAL A 313 -14.51 -60.46 23.07
N ASP A 314 -14.47 -59.14 23.10
CA ASP A 314 -15.62 -58.28 23.38
C ASP A 314 -15.75 -57.16 22.35
N TYR A 315 -16.93 -56.54 22.27
CA TYR A 315 -17.12 -55.37 21.42
C TYR A 315 -16.63 -54.11 22.13
N PHE A 316 -15.89 -53.29 21.40
CA PHE A 316 -15.44 -52.00 21.88
C PHE A 316 -16.64 -51.07 22.08
N ASN A 317 -16.80 -50.51 23.29
CA ASN A 317 -17.80 -49.47 23.53
C ASN A 317 -17.09 -48.13 23.80
N PRO A 318 -16.99 -47.23 22.80
CA PRO A 318 -16.33 -45.95 22.96
C PRO A 318 -17.16 -44.94 23.77
N LEU A 319 -18.42 -45.24 24.10
CA LEU A 319 -19.33 -44.34 24.81
C LEU A 319 -19.45 -44.63 26.30
N ARG A 320 -18.66 -45.58 26.85
CA ARG A 320 -18.74 -46.00 28.25
C ARG A 320 -18.57 -44.84 29.24
N SER A 321 -17.65 -43.93 28.96
CA SER A 321 -17.34 -42.74 29.78
C SER A 321 -17.94 -41.44 29.19
N VAL A 322 -18.77 -41.54 28.15
CA VAL A 322 -19.38 -40.38 27.46
C VAL A 322 -20.81 -40.21 27.96
N GLU A 323 -21.16 -38.98 28.33
CA GLU A 323 -22.53 -38.65 28.73
C GLU A 323 -23.45 -38.61 27.51
N LEU A 324 -24.62 -39.22 27.60
CA LEU A 324 -25.59 -39.27 26.51
C LEU A 324 -26.71 -38.24 26.75
N ASP A 325 -27.01 -37.43 25.75
CA ASP A 325 -28.15 -36.52 25.81
C ASP A 325 -29.48 -37.30 25.84
N PRO A 326 -30.48 -36.91 26.67
CA PRO A 326 -31.76 -37.61 26.76
C PRO A 326 -32.57 -37.67 25.46
N GLY A 327 -32.29 -36.78 24.50
CA GLY A 327 -32.98 -36.74 23.20
C GLY A 327 -32.43 -37.72 22.15
N LEU A 328 -31.43 -38.54 22.49
CA LEU A 328 -30.82 -39.50 21.58
C LEU A 328 -31.67 -40.76 21.38
N ASP A 329 -31.70 -41.28 20.16
CA ASP A 329 -32.21 -42.62 19.87
C ASP A 329 -31.18 -43.67 20.33
N LEU A 330 -31.45 -44.27 21.49
CA LEU A 330 -30.58 -45.27 22.09
C LEU A 330 -30.58 -46.59 21.30
N ASP A 331 -31.68 -46.94 20.63
CA ASP A 331 -31.79 -48.19 19.86
C ASP A 331 -30.96 -48.10 18.58
N GLU A 332 -30.95 -46.95 17.91
CA GLU A 332 -30.04 -46.66 16.80
C GLU A 332 -28.59 -46.63 17.30
N LEU A 333 -28.33 -45.98 18.44
CA LEU A 333 -26.98 -45.81 18.98
C LEU A 333 -26.30 -47.13 19.33
N VAL A 334 -27.00 -48.04 20.01
CA VAL A 334 -26.44 -49.35 20.42
C VAL A 334 -25.98 -50.15 19.20
N LYS A 335 -26.71 -50.07 18.07
CA LYS A 335 -26.35 -50.77 16.83
C LYS A 335 -25.05 -50.27 16.23
N VAL A 336 -24.72 -48.99 16.39
CA VAL A 336 -23.56 -48.36 15.73
C VAL A 336 -22.41 -47.99 16.67
N ALA A 337 -22.61 -48.06 17.98
CA ALA A 337 -21.67 -47.57 19.00
C ALA A 337 -20.25 -48.11 18.82
N HIS A 338 -20.11 -49.40 18.52
CA HIS A 338 -18.82 -50.07 18.30
C HIS A 338 -18.00 -49.50 17.13
N SER A 339 -18.63 -48.77 16.22
CA SER A 339 -17.99 -48.12 15.07
C SER A 339 -17.69 -46.63 15.30
N MET A 340 -18.02 -46.09 16.47
CA MET A 340 -17.85 -44.67 16.81
C MET A 340 -16.52 -44.35 17.51
N GLY A 341 -15.56 -45.28 17.48
CA GLY A 341 -14.26 -45.11 18.15
C GLY A 341 -13.52 -43.87 17.69
N GLU A 342 -13.40 -43.67 16.37
CA GLU A 342 -12.75 -42.49 15.79
C GLU A 342 -13.47 -41.19 16.17
N ILE A 343 -14.79 -41.20 16.10
CA ILE A 343 -15.63 -40.04 16.44
C ILE A 343 -15.38 -39.60 17.88
N VAL A 344 -15.42 -40.55 18.83
CA VAL A 344 -15.19 -40.22 20.24
C VAL A 344 -13.75 -39.76 20.45
N GLY A 345 -12.79 -40.43 19.80
CA GLY A 345 -11.38 -40.03 19.82
C GLY A 345 -11.15 -38.59 19.37
N LEU A 346 -11.78 -38.18 18.27
CA LEU A 346 -11.80 -36.79 17.78
C LEU A 346 -12.50 -35.84 18.75
N GLY A 347 -13.58 -36.31 19.39
CA GLY A 347 -14.30 -35.61 20.45
C GLY A 347 -13.37 -35.20 21.59
N LEU A 348 -12.55 -36.14 22.04
CA LEU A 348 -11.60 -35.97 23.15
C LEU A 348 -10.47 -34.97 22.84
N ARG A 349 -10.22 -34.61 21.57
CA ARG A 349 -9.21 -33.61 21.19
C ARG A 349 -9.53 -32.19 21.68
N ASN A 350 -10.78 -31.92 22.06
CA ASN A 350 -11.20 -30.64 22.60
C ASN A 350 -11.24 -30.62 24.14
N LEU A 351 -10.89 -31.73 24.80
CA LEU A 351 -10.75 -31.79 26.26
C LEU A 351 -9.34 -31.33 26.68
N ALA A 352 -9.21 -30.89 27.93
CA ALA A 352 -7.94 -30.40 28.47
C ALA A 352 -6.85 -31.49 28.58
N HIS A 353 -7.23 -32.76 28.61
CA HIS A 353 -6.32 -33.91 28.72
C HIS A 353 -6.63 -34.93 27.63
N CYS A 354 -5.86 -34.89 26.54
CA CYS A 354 -5.91 -35.85 25.45
C CYS A 354 -4.59 -36.65 25.40
N PRO A 355 -4.61 -38.00 25.41
CA PRO A 355 -3.39 -38.79 25.43
C PRO A 355 -2.50 -38.68 24.18
N VAL A 356 -3.09 -38.52 23.00
CA VAL A 356 -2.38 -38.42 21.72
C VAL A 356 -2.85 -37.18 20.99
N GLU A 357 -1.90 -36.31 20.64
CA GLU A 357 -2.17 -35.02 20.02
C GLU A 357 -1.53 -34.87 18.64
N LEU A 358 -2.20 -35.37 17.60
CA LEU A 358 -1.77 -35.14 16.22
C LEU A 358 -2.59 -34.04 15.56
N ASN A 359 -1.98 -33.32 14.62
CA ASN A 359 -2.64 -32.35 13.76
C ASN A 359 -2.03 -32.33 12.34
N LEU A 360 -2.76 -32.92 11.39
CA LEU A 360 -2.39 -33.00 9.97
C LEU A 360 -2.96 -31.86 9.13
N MET A 361 -3.29 -30.71 9.72
CA MET A 361 -3.76 -29.55 8.96
C MET A 361 -2.62 -28.94 8.13
N PRO A 362 -2.74 -28.85 6.79
CA PRO A 362 -1.68 -28.29 5.96
C PRO A 362 -1.51 -26.79 6.22
N GLU A 363 -0.28 -26.30 6.08
CA GLU A 363 0.06 -24.89 6.27
C GLU A 363 -0.74 -23.95 5.34
N SER A 364 -1.07 -24.42 4.12
CA SER A 364 -1.91 -23.71 3.16
C SER A 364 -3.30 -23.42 3.75
N SER A 365 -3.92 -24.42 4.37
CA SER A 365 -5.24 -24.32 4.99
C SER A 365 -5.20 -23.49 6.27
N LEU A 366 -4.16 -23.65 7.11
CA LEU A 366 -3.97 -22.81 8.31
C LEU A 366 -3.80 -21.32 7.93
N SER A 367 -3.02 -21.03 6.90
CA SER A 367 -2.81 -19.67 6.39
C SER A 367 -4.11 -19.07 5.85
N ARG A 368 -4.89 -19.85 5.08
CA ARG A 368 -6.21 -19.45 4.59
C ARG A 368 -7.18 -19.17 5.73
N GLN A 369 -7.16 -19.99 6.79
CA GLN A 369 -8.00 -19.80 7.97
C GLN A 369 -7.59 -18.57 8.79
N ARG A 370 -6.28 -18.30 8.95
CA ARG A 370 -5.76 -17.08 9.59
C ARG A 370 -6.15 -15.82 8.80
N PHE A 371 -6.05 -15.89 7.47
CA PHE A 371 -6.48 -14.80 6.60
C PHE A 371 -7.98 -14.55 6.74
N ALA A 372 -8.81 -15.60 6.70
CA ALA A 372 -10.26 -15.49 6.90
C ALA A 372 -10.62 -14.88 8.26
N GLN A 373 -9.93 -15.26 9.34
CA GLN A 373 -10.13 -14.66 10.67
C GLN A 373 -9.73 -13.18 10.72
N ARG A 374 -8.77 -12.75 9.90
CA ARG A 374 -8.30 -11.36 9.83
C ARG A 374 -9.11 -10.48 8.87
N LYS A 375 -9.84 -11.05 7.91
CA LYS A 375 -10.73 -10.31 6.99
C LYS A 375 -11.62 -9.25 7.67
N PRO A 376 -12.35 -9.52 8.77
CA PRO A 376 -13.18 -8.49 9.40
C PRO A 376 -12.35 -7.30 9.90
N TYR A 377 -11.14 -7.53 10.41
CA TYR A 377 -10.23 -6.46 10.83
C TYR A 377 -9.72 -5.64 9.64
N PHE A 378 -9.40 -6.29 8.52
CA PHE A 378 -9.03 -5.55 7.29
C PHE A 378 -10.18 -4.69 6.75
N ILE A 379 -11.41 -5.23 6.76
CA ILE A 379 -12.61 -4.48 6.35
C ILE A 379 -12.83 -3.28 7.29
N ALA A 380 -12.75 -3.49 8.60
CA ALA A 380 -12.89 -2.42 9.58
C ALA A 380 -11.83 -1.33 9.41
N SER A 381 -10.56 -1.70 9.18
CA SER A 381 -9.48 -0.75 8.91
C SER A 381 -9.69 0.04 7.62
N ALA A 382 -10.14 -0.60 6.54
CA ALA A 382 -10.48 0.09 5.29
C ALA A 382 -11.63 1.08 5.49
N PHE A 383 -12.66 0.70 6.25
CA PHE A 383 -13.77 1.58 6.60
C PHE A 383 -13.32 2.77 7.47
N GLY A 384 -12.43 2.53 8.42
CA GLY A 384 -11.81 3.57 9.24
C GLY A 384 -11.01 4.57 8.41
N LEU A 385 -10.21 4.09 7.44
CA LEU A 385 -9.45 4.96 6.55
C LEU A 385 -10.36 5.79 5.64
N ALA A 386 -11.43 5.19 5.12
CA ALA A 386 -12.44 5.92 4.34
C ALA A 386 -13.15 7.00 5.19
N LEU A 387 -13.45 6.70 6.46
CA LEU A 387 -14.00 7.68 7.41
C LEU A 387 -13.05 8.84 7.69
N ILE A 388 -11.74 8.58 7.80
CA ILE A 388 -10.73 9.64 7.98
C ILE A 388 -10.68 10.54 6.74
N VAL A 389 -10.63 9.97 5.54
CA VAL A 389 -10.63 10.75 4.29
C VAL A 389 -11.92 11.58 4.18
N PHE A 390 -13.07 10.98 4.53
CA PHE A 390 -14.34 11.67 4.56
C PHE A 390 -14.36 12.83 5.57
N ALA A 391 -13.86 12.61 6.79
CA ALA A 391 -13.78 13.64 7.83
C ALA A 391 -12.86 14.80 7.42
N ILE A 392 -11.72 14.50 6.80
CA ILE A 392 -10.80 15.51 6.26
C ILE A 392 -11.50 16.31 5.15
N GLY A 393 -12.14 15.63 4.19
CA GLY A 393 -12.89 16.29 3.11
C GLY A 393 -14.01 17.18 3.64
N PHE A 394 -14.76 16.70 4.64
CA PHE A 394 -15.82 17.46 5.30
C PHE A 394 -15.27 18.71 6.02
N PHE A 395 -14.15 18.57 6.74
CA PHE A 395 -13.48 19.68 7.41
C PHE A 395 -13.01 20.75 6.41
N TYR A 396 -12.30 20.36 5.35
CA TYR A 396 -11.83 21.30 4.33
C TYR A 396 -12.99 21.99 3.61
N ASN A 397 -14.08 21.28 3.34
CA ASN A 397 -15.29 21.86 2.74
C ASN A 397 -15.92 22.93 3.66
N ASN A 398 -16.00 22.67 4.97
CA ASN A 398 -16.51 23.65 5.94
C ASN A 398 -15.59 24.88 6.06
N VAL A 399 -14.26 24.67 6.11
CA VAL A 399 -13.29 25.78 6.14
C VAL A 399 -13.34 26.59 4.85
N ALA A 400 -13.50 25.94 3.69
CA ALA A 400 -13.63 26.63 2.40
C ALA A 400 -14.87 27.51 2.37
N ARG A 401 -16.02 27.03 2.87
CA ARG A 401 -17.26 27.81 3.02
C ARG A 401 -17.05 29.03 3.93
N GLN A 402 -16.47 28.84 5.10
CA GLN A 402 -16.23 29.96 6.03
C GLN A 402 -15.29 31.01 5.44
N LYS A 403 -14.24 30.58 4.72
CA LYS A 403 -13.33 31.48 4.01
C LYS A 403 -14.01 32.20 2.85
N SER A 404 -14.85 31.54 2.05
CA SER A 404 -15.58 32.20 0.96
C SER A 404 -16.54 33.26 1.49
N ASP A 405 -17.24 32.97 2.59
CA ASP A 405 -18.18 33.89 3.21
C ASP A 405 -17.44 35.12 3.75
N THR A 406 -16.34 34.91 4.49
CA THR A 406 -15.50 36.00 5.02
C THR A 406 -14.87 36.83 3.90
N LEU A 407 -14.44 36.20 2.81
CA LEU A 407 -13.84 36.88 1.66
C LEU A 407 -14.87 37.74 0.93
N SER A 408 -16.11 37.27 0.82
CA SER A 408 -17.21 38.06 0.27
C SER A 408 -17.53 39.30 1.13
N GLU A 409 -17.52 39.16 2.45
CA GLU A 409 -17.76 40.27 3.39
C GLU A 409 -16.60 41.29 3.37
N LEU A 410 -15.35 40.81 3.35
CA LEU A 410 -14.16 41.66 3.22
C LEU A 410 -14.16 42.40 1.89
N GLN A 411 -14.53 41.73 0.79
CA GLN A 411 -14.58 42.35 -0.52
C GLN A 411 -15.68 43.41 -0.60
N ALA A 412 -16.83 43.18 0.06
CA ALA A 412 -17.87 44.20 0.23
C ALA A 412 -17.36 45.44 1.00
N LYS A 413 -16.55 45.26 2.06
CA LYS A 413 -15.95 46.37 2.84
C LYS A 413 -14.78 47.07 2.11
N LEU A 414 -14.01 46.35 1.30
CA LEU A 414 -12.86 46.89 0.57
C LEU A 414 -13.26 47.69 -0.67
N THR A 415 -14.41 47.40 -1.27
CA THR A 415 -14.90 48.09 -2.47
C THR A 415 -15.05 49.61 -2.28
N PRO A 416 -15.72 50.13 -1.21
CA PRO A 416 -15.79 51.58 -0.99
C PRO A 416 -14.42 52.21 -0.69
N LEU A 417 -13.54 51.51 0.05
CA LEU A 417 -12.20 52.01 0.36
C LEU A 417 -11.30 52.11 -0.88
N LYS A 418 -11.36 51.14 -1.80
CA LYS A 418 -10.67 51.23 -3.10
C LYS A 418 -11.17 52.39 -3.94
N ASN A 419 -12.48 52.67 -3.90
CA ASN A 419 -13.07 53.82 -4.59
C ASN A 419 -12.56 55.15 -4.00
N SER A 420 -12.48 55.26 -2.66
CA SER A 420 -11.89 56.42 -1.99
C SER A 420 -10.40 56.59 -2.31
N GLN A 421 -9.63 55.50 -2.36
CA GLN A 421 -8.22 55.53 -2.75
C GLN A 421 -8.04 56.02 -4.19
N ALA A 422 -8.89 55.55 -5.12
CA ALA A 422 -8.87 55.99 -6.51
C ALA A 422 -9.24 57.48 -6.65
N GLN A 423 -10.19 57.98 -5.86
CA GLN A 423 -10.52 59.41 -5.80
C GLN A 423 -9.35 60.24 -5.28
N LEU A 424 -8.67 59.77 -4.22
CA LEU A 424 -7.53 60.46 -3.62
C LEU A 424 -6.35 60.56 -4.59
N GLN A 425 -6.06 59.48 -5.33
CA GLN A 425 -5.02 59.48 -6.38
C GLN A 425 -5.34 60.49 -7.48
N ARG A 426 -6.59 60.53 -7.98
CA ARG A 426 -6.99 61.53 -8.99
C ARG A 426 -6.82 62.97 -8.50
N ALA A 427 -7.14 63.24 -7.23
CA ALA A 427 -6.92 64.55 -6.63
C ALA A 427 -5.43 64.89 -6.54
N GLN A 428 -4.58 63.95 -6.11
CA GLN A 428 -3.13 64.13 -6.05
C GLN A 428 -2.51 64.38 -7.43
N ASP A 429 -2.95 63.66 -8.46
CA ASP A 429 -2.47 63.85 -9.83
C ASP A 429 -2.90 65.21 -10.39
N THR A 430 -4.10 65.67 -10.04
CA THR A 430 -4.59 67.01 -10.42
C THR A 430 -3.71 68.09 -9.77
N VAL A 431 -3.44 67.98 -8.46
CA VAL A 431 -2.56 68.92 -7.74
C VAL A 431 -1.16 68.96 -8.34
N LYS A 432 -0.58 67.80 -8.69
CA LYS A 432 0.74 67.73 -9.35
C LYS A 432 0.74 68.45 -10.70
N LYS A 433 -0.29 68.23 -11.53
CA LYS A 433 -0.40 68.90 -12.85
C LYS A 433 -0.56 70.41 -12.70
N THR A 434 -1.40 70.89 -11.79
CA THR A 434 -1.59 72.33 -11.56
C THR A 434 -0.31 72.99 -11.04
N ARG A 435 0.44 72.32 -10.17
CA ARG A 435 1.72 72.83 -9.66
C ARG A 435 2.77 72.94 -10.75
N ALA A 436 2.90 71.93 -11.61
CA ALA A 436 3.83 71.96 -12.74
C ALA A 436 3.54 73.12 -13.72
N LEU A 437 2.25 73.42 -13.97
CA LEU A 437 1.86 74.56 -14.80
C LEU A 437 2.21 75.91 -14.15
N ALA A 438 2.00 76.04 -12.83
CA ALA A 438 2.34 77.25 -12.09
C ALA A 438 3.86 77.50 -12.06
N ASP A 439 4.64 76.44 -11.82
CA ASP A 439 6.10 76.51 -11.78
C ASP A 439 6.68 76.89 -13.17
N GLY A 440 6.12 76.34 -14.25
CA GLY A 440 6.52 76.70 -15.62
C GLY A 440 6.25 78.17 -15.99
N GLN A 441 5.15 78.75 -15.53
CA GLN A 441 4.88 80.19 -15.74
C GLN A 441 5.80 81.08 -14.92
N LEU A 442 6.15 80.67 -13.69
CA LEU A 442 7.06 81.41 -12.82
C LEU A 442 8.47 81.48 -13.43
N GLU A 443 8.95 80.36 -14.01
CA GLU A 443 10.27 80.29 -14.64
C GLU A 443 10.36 81.22 -15.86
N TRP A 444 9.30 81.31 -16.66
CA TRP A 444 9.26 82.23 -17.80
C TRP A 444 9.26 83.71 -17.38
N LEU A 445 8.51 84.06 -16.33
CA LEU A 445 8.50 85.43 -15.80
C LEU A 445 9.87 85.86 -15.25
N GLN A 446 10.60 84.95 -14.62
CA GLN A 446 11.93 85.24 -14.07
C GLN A 446 13.01 85.46 -15.15
N ARG A 447 12.83 84.94 -16.37
CA ARG A 447 13.77 85.11 -17.49
C ARG A 447 13.60 86.41 -18.28
N ARG A 448 12.44 87.08 -18.18
CA ARG A 448 12.15 88.34 -18.90
C ARG A 448 13.15 89.51 -18.69
N PRO A 449 13.70 89.78 -17.49
CA PRO A 449 14.63 90.90 -17.31
C PRO A 449 16.08 90.59 -17.75
N ALA A 450 16.39 89.36 -18.19
CA ALA A 450 17.77 88.95 -18.47
C ALA A 450 18.48 89.83 -19.51
N TRP A 451 17.82 90.15 -20.64
CA TRP A 451 18.39 91.04 -21.66
C TRP A 451 18.61 92.47 -21.17
N SER A 452 17.70 92.99 -20.35
CA SER A 452 17.86 94.33 -19.77
C SER A 452 19.07 94.40 -18.83
N GLN A 453 19.35 93.33 -18.09
CA GLN A 453 20.50 93.24 -17.18
C GLN A 453 21.81 93.08 -17.95
N ILE A 454 21.84 92.25 -19.00
CA ILE A 454 23.00 92.06 -19.87
C ILE A 454 23.40 93.39 -20.55
N LEU A 455 22.44 94.13 -21.09
CA LEU A 455 22.71 95.43 -21.72
C LEU A 455 23.15 96.50 -20.69
N ALA A 456 22.59 96.50 -19.49
CA ALA A 456 23.02 97.39 -18.42
C ALA A 456 24.47 97.11 -18.01
N GLU A 457 24.88 95.85 -17.97
CA GLU A 457 26.24 95.47 -17.60
C GLU A 457 27.26 95.71 -18.72
N LEU A 458 26.88 95.57 -19.98
CA LEU A 458 27.74 96.01 -21.09
C LEU A 458 28.01 97.51 -21.01
N ARG A 459 26.97 98.30 -20.75
CA ARG A 459 27.14 99.75 -20.58
C ARG A 459 28.00 100.11 -19.38
N SER A 460 27.86 99.40 -18.25
CA SER A 460 28.67 99.66 -17.05
C SER A 460 30.15 99.34 -17.31
N ALA A 461 30.45 98.22 -17.98
CA ALA A 461 31.81 97.81 -18.30
C ALA A 461 32.52 98.80 -19.24
N PHE A 462 31.86 99.23 -20.32
CA PHE A 462 32.43 100.24 -21.24
C PHE A 462 32.74 101.55 -20.51
N ARG A 463 31.78 102.06 -19.74
CA ARG A 463 31.97 103.30 -18.97
C ARG A 463 33.10 103.17 -17.95
N GLU A 464 33.20 102.04 -17.26
CA GLU A 464 34.28 101.81 -16.29
C GLU A 464 35.64 101.80 -16.98
N THR A 465 35.77 101.11 -18.13
CA THR A 465 37.01 101.07 -18.90
C THR A 465 37.41 102.44 -19.43
N GLU A 466 36.46 103.26 -19.90
CA GLU A 466 36.73 104.65 -20.31
C GLU A 466 37.21 105.50 -19.13
N THR A 467 36.51 105.46 -17.99
CA THR A 467 36.91 106.25 -16.80
C THR A 467 38.25 105.83 -16.21
N ARG A 468 38.62 104.55 -16.35
CA ARG A 468 39.90 104.00 -15.87
C ARG A 468 41.00 104.03 -16.93
N ALA A 469 40.73 104.53 -18.13
CA ALA A 469 41.73 104.68 -19.18
C ALA A 469 43.00 105.44 -18.74
N PRO A 470 42.94 106.50 -17.90
CA PRO A 470 44.14 107.17 -17.40
C PRO A 470 45.02 106.27 -16.52
N GLU A 471 44.41 105.38 -15.74
CA GLU A 471 45.10 104.40 -14.90
C GLU A 471 45.70 103.27 -15.75
N ILE A 472 44.90 102.73 -16.68
CA ILE A 472 45.28 101.61 -17.55
C ILE A 472 46.48 102.01 -18.42
N LEU A 473 46.45 103.22 -19.01
CA LEU A 473 47.48 103.72 -19.91
C LEU A 473 48.62 104.47 -19.18
N GLN A 474 48.53 104.62 -17.86
CA GLN A 474 49.48 105.33 -16.99
C GLN A 474 49.82 106.74 -17.49
N SER A 475 48.79 107.49 -17.92
CA SER A 475 48.92 108.84 -18.49
C SER A 475 47.80 109.76 -17.96
N PRO A 476 48.13 110.86 -17.25
CA PRO A 476 47.17 111.58 -16.41
C PRO A 476 46.16 112.49 -17.14
N ASN A 477 46.15 112.57 -18.47
CA ASN A 477 45.29 113.49 -19.25
C ASN A 477 44.73 112.87 -20.56
N VAL A 478 44.39 111.57 -20.53
CA VAL A 478 43.89 110.86 -21.72
C VAL A 478 42.40 110.55 -21.56
N GLU A 479 41.58 111.07 -22.48
CA GLU A 479 40.18 110.66 -22.63
C GLU A 479 40.11 109.56 -23.69
N ALA A 480 39.66 108.37 -23.30
CA ALA A 480 39.39 107.26 -24.22
C ALA A 480 37.89 107.15 -24.46
N GLY A 481 37.50 106.98 -25.73
CA GLY A 481 36.13 106.68 -26.13
C GLY A 481 36.04 105.30 -26.76
N LEU A 482 35.12 104.46 -26.28
CA LEU A 482 34.84 103.10 -26.75
C LEU A 482 33.33 102.92 -26.94
N TRP A 483 32.91 102.39 -28.07
CA TRP A 483 31.50 102.08 -28.31
C TRP A 483 31.30 100.80 -29.10
N ILE A 484 30.07 100.29 -29.04
CA ILE A 484 29.62 99.10 -29.78
C ILE A 484 29.06 99.55 -31.12
N ASP A 485 29.49 98.91 -32.19
CA ASP A 485 29.08 99.19 -33.56
C ASP A 485 28.07 98.16 -34.09
N ALA A 486 28.26 96.89 -33.74
CA ALA A 486 27.34 95.82 -34.07
C ALA A 486 27.18 94.83 -32.91
N PHE A 487 25.97 94.29 -32.78
CA PHE A 487 25.59 93.31 -31.78
C PHE A 487 24.90 92.14 -32.50
N SER A 488 25.61 91.04 -32.70
CA SER A 488 25.13 89.92 -33.53
C SER A 488 25.03 88.62 -32.72
N PRO A 489 23.85 88.00 -32.59
CA PRO A 489 23.72 86.72 -31.91
C PRO A 489 24.34 85.59 -32.74
N MET A 490 25.09 84.70 -32.09
CA MET A 490 25.56 83.45 -32.68
C MET A 490 24.67 82.31 -32.18
N LEU A 491 23.99 81.64 -33.11
CA LEU A 491 23.11 80.51 -32.83
C LEU A 491 23.95 79.25 -32.54
N ALA A 492 23.56 78.50 -31.51
CA ALA A 492 24.18 77.20 -31.24
C ALA A 492 23.82 76.19 -32.35
N GLU A 493 24.82 75.55 -32.97
CA GLU A 493 24.58 74.48 -33.95
C GLU A 493 23.85 73.30 -33.27
N THR A 494 22.67 72.94 -33.77
CA THR A 494 21.91 71.77 -33.33
C THR A 494 22.54 70.50 -33.90
N ILE A 495 23.18 69.68 -33.06
CA ILE A 495 23.64 68.33 -33.44
C ILE A 495 22.42 67.39 -33.49
N PRO A 496 22.10 66.74 -34.64
CA PRO A 496 21.08 65.71 -34.69
C PRO A 496 21.65 64.37 -34.22
N MET A 497 21.03 63.75 -33.22
CA MET A 497 21.33 62.35 -32.85
C MET A 497 20.40 61.39 -33.59
N GLU A 498 20.89 60.90 -34.73
CA GLU A 498 20.44 59.63 -35.33
C GLU A 498 21.12 58.44 -34.64
N GLY A 499 20.31 57.44 -34.27
CA GLY A 499 20.61 56.03 -34.50
C GLY A 499 21.52 55.27 -33.52
N VAL A 500 20.91 54.42 -32.69
CA VAL A 500 21.41 53.04 -32.52
C VAL A 500 20.26 52.07 -32.73
N VAL A 501 20.46 51.20 -33.72
CA VAL A 501 19.55 50.21 -34.29
C VAL A 501 19.52 48.93 -33.43
N ALA A 502 18.39 48.25 -33.56
CA ALA A 502 18.01 46.93 -33.03
C ALA A 502 19.06 45.81 -33.16
N MET A 503 18.92 44.77 -32.33
CA MET A 503 19.03 43.39 -32.81
C MET A 503 18.15 42.44 -31.99
N ALA A 504 17.35 41.67 -32.73
CA ALA A 504 16.49 40.58 -32.28
C ALA A 504 17.13 39.22 -32.62
N ALA A 505 16.45 38.18 -32.11
CA ALA A 505 16.34 36.79 -32.59
C ALA A 505 16.98 35.73 -31.69
N SER A 506 16.20 34.72 -31.27
CA SER A 506 15.92 33.57 -32.15
C SER A 506 14.82 32.64 -31.61
N ASP A 507 13.86 32.38 -32.51
CA ASP A 507 12.99 31.19 -32.74
C ASP A 507 13.65 29.82 -32.44
N ALA A 508 13.01 28.66 -32.36
CA ALA A 508 11.63 28.15 -32.42
C ALA A 508 11.69 26.65 -32.06
N ASP A 509 10.57 26.03 -31.65
CA ASP A 509 10.13 24.77 -32.28
C ASP A 509 8.66 24.43 -31.94
N THR A 510 7.93 23.99 -32.96
CA THR A 510 6.60 23.33 -32.90
C THR A 510 6.59 22.33 -34.05
N PRO A 511 5.82 21.22 -34.02
CA PRO A 511 4.47 21.30 -34.62
C PRO A 511 3.38 20.32 -34.09
N ALA A 512 2.12 20.79 -34.25
CA ALA A 512 0.89 20.07 -34.65
C ALA A 512 0.29 18.95 -33.74
N ARG A 513 -1.03 18.72 -33.61
CA ARG A 513 -2.26 19.08 -34.37
C ARG A 513 -3.47 18.77 -33.44
N ALA A 514 -4.42 19.68 -33.23
CA ALA A 514 -5.79 19.70 -33.80
C ALA A 514 -6.92 19.55 -32.75
N ALA A 515 -7.72 20.60 -32.53
CA ALA A 515 -9.17 20.61 -32.83
C ALA A 515 -9.92 21.85 -32.26
N ARG A 516 -10.47 22.63 -33.21
CA ARG A 516 -11.75 23.39 -33.21
C ARG A 516 -12.04 24.49 -32.15
N ALA A 517 -12.04 25.73 -32.65
CA ALA A 517 -12.89 26.86 -32.24
C ALA A 517 -14.21 26.86 -33.11
N PRO A 518 -15.21 27.78 -33.00
CA PRO A 518 -15.12 29.15 -32.46
C PRO A 518 -16.37 29.73 -31.74
N SER A 519 -16.22 30.88 -31.06
CA SER A 519 -17.15 32.02 -31.23
C SER A 519 -16.60 33.36 -30.68
N ARG A 520 -16.52 34.32 -31.61
CA ARG A 520 -16.76 35.79 -31.58
C ARG A 520 -16.20 36.72 -30.47
N ARG A 521 -15.41 37.70 -30.94
CA ARG A 521 -15.16 39.05 -30.36
C ARG A 521 -16.41 39.96 -30.47
N PRO A 522 -16.47 41.16 -29.84
CA PRO A 522 -15.76 42.39 -30.28
C PRO A 522 -15.00 43.07 -29.10
N GLY A 523 -13.88 43.78 -29.24
CA GLY A 523 -13.58 44.89 -30.14
C GLY A 523 -13.58 46.20 -29.34
N ALA A 524 -12.41 46.75 -28.99
CA ALA A 524 -12.30 48.10 -28.42
C ALA A 524 -11.02 48.81 -28.92
N ALA A 525 -11.25 50.00 -29.45
CA ALA A 525 -10.36 50.85 -30.24
C ALA A 525 -9.16 51.40 -29.46
N ALA A 526 -8.06 51.59 -30.20
CA ALA A 526 -6.92 52.41 -29.82
C ALA A 526 -7.27 53.90 -29.95
N ALA A 527 -6.82 54.71 -28.99
CA ALA A 527 -6.88 56.16 -29.01
C ALA A 527 -5.46 56.74 -28.96
N THR A 528 -5.24 57.72 -29.85
CA THR A 528 -4.02 58.43 -30.23
C THR A 528 -3.54 59.45 -29.19
N THR A 529 -2.22 59.57 -29.02
CA THR A 529 -1.52 60.63 -28.27
C THR A 529 -1.19 61.82 -29.19
N PRO A 530 -1.35 63.10 -28.76
CA PRO A 530 -0.87 64.26 -29.51
C PRO A 530 0.57 64.68 -29.13
N ALA A 531 1.18 65.41 -30.07
CA ALA A 531 2.58 65.81 -30.19
C ALA A 531 3.13 66.77 -29.11
N ASP A 532 4.42 66.61 -28.81
CA ASP A 532 5.26 67.56 -28.06
C ASP A 532 5.64 68.77 -28.92
N THR A 533 5.63 69.94 -28.29
CA THR A 533 5.95 71.26 -28.84
C THR A 533 7.47 71.49 -28.97
N ALA A 534 7.88 72.02 -30.13
CA ALA A 534 9.25 72.39 -30.47
C ALA A 534 9.80 73.56 -29.63
N SER A 535 11.02 73.42 -29.09
CA SER A 535 11.79 74.50 -28.47
C SER A 535 12.47 75.38 -29.53
N GLY A 536 12.29 76.69 -29.45
CA GLY A 536 12.90 77.68 -30.36
C GLY A 536 14.43 77.76 -30.26
N PRO A 537 15.09 78.47 -31.20
CA PRO A 537 16.55 78.57 -31.25
C PRO A 537 17.13 79.25 -30.01
N ARG A 538 18.21 78.68 -29.46
CA ARG A 538 18.95 79.21 -28.29
C ARG A 538 20.18 80.02 -28.71
N VAL A 539 20.39 81.16 -28.05
CA VAL A 539 21.58 82.01 -28.19
C VAL A 539 22.51 81.76 -27.02
N ASP A 540 23.68 81.19 -27.30
CA ASP A 540 24.70 80.86 -26.31
C ASP A 540 25.88 81.84 -26.33
N SER A 541 26.07 82.53 -27.45
CA SER A 541 27.13 83.52 -27.64
C SER A 541 26.69 84.68 -28.50
N VAL A 542 27.28 85.86 -28.27
CA VAL A 542 27.05 87.09 -29.02
C VAL A 542 28.40 87.62 -29.49
N LEU A 543 28.49 87.95 -30.77
CA LEU A 543 29.64 88.66 -31.32
C LEU A 543 29.38 90.18 -31.24
N LEU A 544 30.27 90.89 -30.57
CA LEU A 544 30.30 92.34 -30.51
C LEU A 544 31.40 92.88 -31.42
N SER A 545 31.04 93.76 -32.35
CA SER A 545 32.01 94.57 -33.08
C SER A 545 32.11 95.93 -32.40
N CYS A 546 33.30 96.31 -31.93
CA CYS A 546 33.54 97.53 -31.15
C CYS A 546 34.49 98.47 -31.89
N ARG A 547 34.37 99.77 -31.65
CA ARG A 547 35.32 100.79 -32.11
C ARG A 547 35.79 101.67 -30.97
N GLY A 548 37.01 102.17 -31.07
CA GLY A 548 37.58 103.13 -30.13
C GLY A 548 38.44 104.17 -30.83
N VAL A 549 38.72 105.27 -30.12
CA VAL A 549 39.67 106.30 -30.56
C VAL A 549 41.09 105.72 -30.55
N ASN A 550 41.83 105.88 -31.65
CA ASN A 550 43.21 105.42 -31.77
C ASN A 550 44.14 106.30 -30.94
N LEU A 551 44.72 105.72 -29.90
CA LEU A 551 45.61 106.37 -28.95
C LEU A 551 47.06 105.89 -29.11
N ASN A 552 47.32 104.95 -30.03
CA ASN A 552 48.65 104.38 -30.26
C ASN A 552 49.69 105.42 -30.67
N GLN A 553 49.28 106.48 -31.38
CA GLN A 553 50.17 107.57 -31.82
C GLN A 553 50.32 108.69 -30.77
N ILE A 554 49.40 108.79 -29.82
CA ILE A 554 49.33 109.90 -28.84
C ILE A 554 49.96 109.50 -27.50
N VAL A 555 49.77 108.24 -27.09
CA VAL A 555 50.16 107.76 -25.76
C VAL A 555 51.35 106.81 -25.86
N LYS A 556 51.14 105.58 -26.38
CA LYS A 556 52.15 104.51 -26.55
C LYS A 556 51.70 103.54 -27.66
N PRO A 557 52.59 102.87 -28.40
CA PRO A 557 52.22 101.99 -29.52
C PRO A 557 51.33 100.77 -29.18
N SER A 558 51.16 100.44 -27.88
CA SER A 558 50.32 99.34 -27.38
C SER A 558 49.00 99.79 -26.74
N ALA A 559 48.71 101.10 -26.71
CA ALA A 559 47.60 101.67 -25.96
C ALA A 559 46.22 101.10 -26.36
N ASP A 560 45.98 100.92 -27.66
CA ASP A 560 44.69 100.43 -28.17
C ASP A 560 44.46 98.96 -27.79
N PHE A 561 45.52 98.14 -27.82
CA PHE A 561 45.46 96.73 -27.41
C PHE A 561 45.23 96.60 -25.91
N GLU A 562 45.89 97.43 -25.10
CA GLU A 562 45.72 97.43 -23.64
C GLU A 562 44.30 97.83 -23.23
N LEU A 563 43.70 98.83 -23.90
CA LEU A 563 42.31 99.22 -23.67
C LEU A 563 41.32 98.13 -24.06
N ALA A 564 41.48 97.53 -25.25
CA ALA A 564 40.58 96.47 -25.73
C ALA A 564 40.69 95.19 -24.88
N SER A 565 41.90 94.84 -24.43
CA SER A 565 42.16 93.72 -23.52
C SER A 565 41.59 93.98 -22.12
N ALA A 566 41.71 95.20 -21.60
CA ALA A 566 41.13 95.58 -20.31
C ALA A 566 39.60 95.50 -20.31
N LEU A 567 38.95 95.91 -21.41
CA LEU A 567 37.51 95.75 -21.59
C LEU A 567 37.10 94.27 -21.63
N ALA A 568 37.83 93.44 -22.39
CA ALA A 568 37.59 92.00 -22.47
C ALA A 568 37.72 91.32 -21.10
N GLN A 569 38.77 91.67 -20.35
CA GLN A 569 39.00 91.16 -18.99
C GLN A 569 37.89 91.62 -18.03
N ARG A 570 37.42 92.86 -18.12
CA ARG A 570 36.34 93.37 -17.25
C ARG A 570 35.00 92.67 -17.51
N LEU A 571 34.73 92.35 -18.77
CA LEU A 571 33.55 91.57 -19.15
C LEU A 571 33.67 90.10 -18.74
N ALA A 572 34.86 89.51 -18.86
CA ALA A 572 35.14 88.14 -18.40
C ALA A 572 35.12 87.99 -16.86
N ALA A 573 35.47 89.05 -16.12
CA ALA A 573 35.50 89.05 -14.66
C ALA A 573 34.10 89.02 -14.03
N ASN A 574 33.03 89.40 -14.76
CA ASN A 574 31.67 89.33 -14.25
C ASN A 574 30.98 88.02 -14.63
N SER A 575 31.24 86.98 -13.83
CA SER A 575 30.74 85.61 -14.01
C SER A 575 29.23 85.45 -13.84
N ALA A 576 28.51 86.49 -13.41
CA ALA A 576 27.06 86.43 -13.22
C ALA A 576 26.29 86.44 -14.56
N PHE A 577 26.88 87.04 -15.61
CA PHE A 577 26.24 87.21 -16.91
C PHE A 577 27.05 86.62 -18.07
N PHE A 578 28.38 86.68 -18.00
CA PHE A 578 29.28 86.18 -19.05
C PHE A 578 30.21 85.10 -18.51
N SER A 579 30.56 84.11 -19.34
CA SER A 579 31.53 83.08 -18.98
C SER A 579 32.97 83.57 -19.20
N THR A 580 33.94 82.95 -18.51
CA THR A 580 35.37 83.27 -18.57
C THR A 580 36.01 83.08 -19.96
N ASN A 581 35.29 82.51 -20.92
CA ASN A 581 35.73 82.32 -22.31
C ASN A 581 35.43 83.53 -23.21
N THR A 582 35.23 84.71 -22.62
CA THR A 582 35.14 85.96 -23.38
C THR A 582 36.53 86.33 -23.87
N SER A 583 36.74 86.32 -25.18
CA SER A 583 38.05 86.56 -25.78
C SER A 583 37.98 87.61 -26.88
N LEU A 584 39.06 88.40 -27.00
CA LEU A 584 39.30 89.25 -28.16
C LEU A 584 39.50 88.35 -29.38
N SER A 585 38.62 88.45 -30.36
CA SER A 585 38.67 87.68 -31.60
C SER A 585 39.19 88.61 -32.71
N GLY A 586 40.37 88.31 -33.26
CA GLY A 586 40.95 89.06 -34.38
C GLY A 586 42.10 90.01 -34.01
N ARG A 587 42.83 90.49 -35.02
CA ARG A 587 43.86 91.54 -34.89
C ARG A 587 43.17 92.89 -34.80
N LEU A 588 43.66 93.80 -33.96
CA LEU A 588 43.20 95.20 -33.99
C LEU A 588 43.56 95.80 -35.36
N GLU A 589 42.54 96.28 -36.06
CA GLU A 589 42.70 96.97 -37.33
C GLU A 589 42.48 98.47 -37.10
N VAL A 590 43.44 99.29 -37.53
CA VAL A 590 43.28 100.74 -37.61
C VAL A 590 42.42 101.02 -38.85
N ASP A 591 41.39 101.85 -38.69
CA ASP A 591 40.40 102.06 -39.74
C ASP A 591 41.02 102.87 -40.90
N ASP A 592 41.47 102.17 -41.94
CA ASP A 592 42.03 102.73 -43.19
C ASP A 592 40.96 102.88 -44.30
N LYS A 593 39.67 102.77 -43.95
CA LYS A 593 38.58 102.89 -44.92
C LYS A 593 38.31 104.36 -45.27
N ALA A 594 38.53 104.68 -46.54
CA ALA A 594 38.37 105.98 -47.21
C ALA A 594 37.17 106.82 -46.70
N SER A 595 37.42 107.62 -45.67
CA SER A 595 36.59 108.68 -45.14
C SER A 595 37.51 109.64 -44.38
N THR A 596 37.13 110.90 -44.21
CA THR A 596 37.97 112.04 -43.76
C THR A 596 38.64 111.89 -42.36
N ASN A 597 38.44 110.76 -41.66
CA ASN A 597 38.99 110.45 -40.35
C ASN A 597 39.88 109.18 -40.33
N ALA A 598 40.43 108.78 -41.48
CA ALA A 598 41.34 107.63 -41.58
C ALA A 598 42.52 107.76 -40.60
N GLY A 599 42.75 106.73 -39.78
CA GLY A 599 43.78 106.70 -38.74
C GLY A 599 43.38 107.15 -37.34
N PHE A 600 42.19 107.75 -37.15
CA PHE A 600 41.74 108.23 -35.82
C PHE A 600 41.01 107.17 -34.97
N PHE A 601 40.60 106.05 -35.55
CA PHE A 601 39.86 105.01 -34.86
C PHE A 601 40.48 103.63 -35.08
N PHE A 602 40.30 102.74 -34.12
CA PHE A 602 40.61 101.32 -34.25
C PHE A 602 39.35 100.49 -34.01
N THR A 603 39.30 99.31 -34.61
CA THR A 603 38.19 98.36 -34.47
C THR A 603 38.68 97.03 -33.93
N PHE A 604 37.83 96.37 -33.15
CA PHE A 604 38.11 95.05 -32.60
C PHE A 604 36.81 94.28 -32.34
N GLU A 605 36.89 92.96 -32.40
CA GLU A 605 35.74 92.11 -32.11
C GLU A 605 35.91 91.37 -30.78
N LEU A 606 34.80 91.25 -30.05
CA LEU A 606 34.71 90.52 -28.80
C LEU A 606 33.64 89.44 -28.95
N THR A 607 34.01 88.18 -28.71
CA THR A 607 33.04 87.10 -28.60
C THR A 607 32.62 86.96 -27.14
N LEU A 608 31.37 87.30 -26.83
CA LEU A 608 30.77 87.13 -25.51
C LEU A 608 30.01 85.82 -25.43
N LYS A 609 30.35 84.97 -24.46
CA LYS A 609 29.60 83.73 -24.20
C LYS A 609 28.76 83.90 -22.94
N LEU A 610 27.44 83.75 -23.07
CA LEU A 610 26.50 83.95 -21.97
C LEU A 610 26.63 82.83 -20.93
N ALA A 611 26.54 83.17 -19.64
CA ALA A 611 26.61 82.18 -18.55
C ALA A 611 25.39 81.24 -18.52
N LYS A 612 24.25 81.68 -19.08
CA LYS A 612 23.07 80.85 -19.31
C LYS A 612 22.55 81.08 -20.75
N PRO A 613 22.28 80.03 -21.52
CA PRO A 613 21.58 80.10 -22.80
C PRO A 613 20.29 80.89 -22.68
N LEU A 614 20.02 81.78 -23.63
CA LEU A 614 18.73 82.46 -23.73
C LEU A 614 17.96 81.90 -24.92
N ASP A 615 16.71 81.51 -24.68
CA ASP A 615 15.77 81.14 -25.74
C ASP A 615 15.32 82.43 -26.46
N LEU A 616 15.34 82.46 -27.80
CA LEU A 616 14.87 83.59 -28.63
C LEU A 616 13.34 83.65 -28.73
#